data_AF-A0A2M7HPQ7-F1
#
_entry.id   AF-A0A2M7HPQ7-F1
#
_cell.length_a   1.000
_cell.length_b   1.000
_cell.length_c   1.000
_cell.angle_alpha   90.00
_cell.angle_beta   90.00
_cell.angle_gamma   90.00
#
_symmetry.space_group_name_H-M   'P 1'
#
loop_
_entity.id
_entity.type
_entity.pdbx_description
1 polymer ?
#
loop_
_entity_poly.entity_id
_entity_poly.type
_entity_poly.pdbx_seq_one_letter_code
_entity_poly.pdbx_strand_id
1 'polypeptide(L)'
;MSNQFMSTKTVNSKAKSQMQGEHAAAIAELGWFGAHKYLLLRRAVQLGLLGLFALGPLLGVWLFKGNLSASLLLDTIPFADPLVSLQMLASGHIPELNLLIGAALVILFYALAGGRVFCSWVCPVNLVTDTASWLRRKLNLPRTSELPRNLRYYLLALVLLLPLLTGNLIWEWVNPVPLVYRAVLFGSLSGLWILAAIFLLDLFIAERAWCGHLCPTGALFGLIGKWSPIKIVASKASVCDNCMDCFAVCPERQVLKPALKGPNPVISNPDCTQCGRCIDVCAQRVFRYQTRFTATQAQLSTSDSTDCQSPSTTSPIRQHIAPKAEKDQ
;
A
#
# COMPACT_ATOMS: atom_id res chain seq x y z
N MET A 1 -39.28 -15.86 -25.44
CA MET A 1 -37.85 -15.69 -25.08
C MET A 1 -37.67 -14.36 -24.33
N SER A 2 -38.22 -14.24 -23.11
CA SER A 2 -38.45 -12.89 -22.51
C SER A 2 -37.85 -12.66 -21.12
N ASN A 3 -37.28 -13.68 -20.46
CA ASN A 3 -36.82 -13.56 -19.06
C ASN A 3 -35.36 -13.11 -18.86
N GLN A 4 -34.54 -12.98 -19.92
CA GLN A 4 -33.13 -12.57 -19.77
C GLN A 4 -32.93 -11.04 -19.68
N PHE A 5 -33.84 -10.23 -20.23
CA PHE A 5 -33.68 -8.76 -20.28
C PHE A 5 -34.02 -8.02 -18.97
N MET A 6 -34.74 -8.65 -18.04
CA MET A 6 -35.05 -8.04 -16.73
C MET A 6 -33.92 -8.15 -15.70
N SER A 7 -33.07 -9.18 -15.80
CA SER A 7 -31.99 -9.43 -14.82
C SER A 7 -30.86 -8.39 -14.88
N THR A 8 -30.56 -7.87 -16.07
CA THR A 8 -29.47 -6.89 -16.24
C THR A 8 -29.81 -5.53 -15.63
N LYS A 9 -31.07 -5.08 -15.68
CA LYS A 9 -31.48 -3.78 -15.10
C LYS A 9 -31.41 -3.76 -13.56
N THR A 10 -31.82 -4.83 -12.89
CA THR A 10 -31.77 -4.93 -11.41
C THR A 10 -30.35 -5.13 -10.88
N VAL A 11 -29.49 -5.85 -11.60
CA VAL A 11 -28.04 -5.89 -11.27
C VAL A 11 -27.42 -4.50 -11.43
N ASN A 12 -27.73 -3.77 -12.49
CA ASN A 12 -27.15 -2.46 -12.76
C ASN A 12 -27.64 -1.37 -11.78
N SER A 13 -28.89 -1.45 -11.27
CA SER A 13 -29.37 -0.52 -10.23
C SER A 13 -28.73 -0.79 -8.86
N LYS A 14 -28.61 -2.06 -8.44
CA LYS A 14 -27.87 -2.42 -7.20
C LYS A 14 -26.38 -2.10 -7.29
N ALA A 15 -25.75 -2.32 -8.44
CA ALA A 15 -24.36 -1.94 -8.68
C ALA A 15 -24.14 -0.43 -8.47
N LYS A 16 -25.05 0.39 -9.01
CA LYS A 16 -25.01 1.84 -8.89
C LYS A 16 -25.26 2.30 -7.44
N SER A 17 -26.22 1.70 -6.73
CA SER A 17 -26.50 2.06 -5.33
C SER A 17 -25.39 1.63 -4.37
N GLN A 18 -24.75 0.46 -4.55
CA GLN A 18 -23.62 0.05 -3.70
C GLN A 18 -22.37 0.91 -3.95
N MET A 19 -22.02 1.17 -5.21
CA MET A 19 -20.90 2.07 -5.57
C MET A 19 -21.08 3.50 -5.04
N GLN A 20 -22.32 3.97 -4.89
CA GLN A 20 -22.61 5.28 -4.28
C GLN A 20 -22.58 5.21 -2.74
N GLY A 21 -22.88 4.07 -2.13
CA GLY A 21 -22.84 3.87 -0.68
C GLY A 21 -21.42 3.93 -0.09
N GLU A 22 -20.47 3.19 -0.65
CA GLU A 22 -19.10 2.95 -0.10
C GLU A 22 -18.23 4.22 0.12
N HIS A 23 -18.70 5.39 -0.33
CA HIS A 23 -18.02 6.67 -0.17
C HIS A 23 -18.96 7.82 0.26
N ALA A 24 -20.29 7.63 0.32
CA ALA A 24 -21.24 8.72 0.54
C ALA A 24 -21.05 9.40 1.91
N ALA A 25 -20.90 8.61 2.98
CA ALA A 25 -20.68 9.13 4.33
C ALA A 25 -19.36 9.92 4.43
N ALA A 26 -18.29 9.41 3.81
CA ALA A 26 -17.00 10.10 3.77
C ALA A 26 -17.05 11.41 2.98
N ILE A 27 -17.76 11.44 1.84
CA ILE A 27 -17.92 12.67 1.03
C ILE A 27 -18.78 13.70 1.76
N ALA A 28 -19.80 13.29 2.51
CA ALA A 28 -20.63 14.18 3.32
C ALA A 28 -19.84 14.82 4.48
N GLU A 29 -19.04 14.04 5.20
CA GLU A 29 -18.34 14.46 6.42
C GLU A 29 -16.96 15.10 6.18
N LEU A 30 -16.26 14.70 5.11
CA LEU A 30 -14.90 15.16 4.78
C LEU A 30 -14.87 16.11 3.56
N GLY A 31 -15.99 16.26 2.86
CA GLY A 31 -16.05 16.87 1.55
C GLY A 31 -15.40 16.01 0.46
N TRP A 32 -15.69 16.33 -0.81
CA TRP A 32 -15.18 15.56 -1.95
C TRP A 32 -13.64 15.48 -2.00
N PHE A 33 -12.95 16.58 -1.72
CA PHE A 33 -11.49 16.64 -1.69
C PHE A 33 -10.89 15.87 -0.50
N GLY A 34 -11.53 15.89 0.68
CA GLY A 34 -11.10 15.11 1.83
C GLY A 34 -11.21 13.61 1.57
N ALA A 35 -12.33 13.18 0.99
CA ALA A 35 -12.62 11.79 0.67
C ALA A 35 -11.81 11.20 -0.51
N HIS A 36 -10.99 12.00 -1.20
CA HIS A 36 -10.14 11.57 -2.31
C HIS A 36 -8.68 12.07 -2.19
N LYS A 37 -8.28 12.61 -1.04
CA LYS A 37 -7.00 13.31 -0.85
C LYS A 37 -5.80 12.43 -1.23
N TYR A 38 -5.70 11.23 -0.67
CA TYR A 38 -4.58 10.32 -0.95
C TYR A 38 -4.71 9.65 -2.32
N LEU A 39 -5.92 9.44 -2.84
CA LEU A 39 -6.11 9.02 -4.23
C LEU A 39 -5.54 10.06 -5.22
N LEU A 40 -5.91 11.33 -5.08
CA LEU A 40 -5.45 12.42 -5.95
C LEU A 40 -3.94 12.63 -5.82
N LEU A 41 -3.39 12.66 -4.59
CA LEU A 41 -1.96 12.88 -4.39
C LEU A 41 -1.11 11.74 -5.00
N ARG A 42 -1.54 10.47 -4.87
CA ARG A 42 -0.86 9.34 -5.53
C ARG A 42 -0.90 9.45 -7.06
N ARG A 43 -2.01 9.91 -7.64
CA ARG A 43 -2.11 10.14 -9.09
C ARG A 43 -1.24 11.31 -9.55
N ALA A 44 -1.19 12.40 -8.78
CA ALA A 44 -0.30 13.52 -9.06
C ALA A 44 1.17 13.09 -9.03
N VAL A 45 1.60 12.25 -8.08
CA VAL A 45 2.97 11.70 -8.06
C VAL A 45 3.22 10.74 -9.23
N GLN A 46 2.32 9.81 -9.52
CA GLN A 46 2.46 8.85 -10.63
C GLN A 46 2.54 9.54 -11.99
N LEU A 47 1.64 10.49 -12.27
CA LEU A 47 1.61 11.26 -13.52
C LEU A 47 2.72 12.30 -13.57
N GLY A 48 3.09 12.91 -12.43
CA GLY A 48 4.21 13.83 -12.32
C GLY A 48 5.55 13.16 -12.64
N LEU A 49 5.80 11.97 -12.10
CA LEU A 49 6.99 11.18 -12.45
C LEU A 49 6.99 10.74 -13.92
N LEU A 50 5.88 10.23 -14.43
CA LEU A 50 5.76 9.89 -15.86
C LEU A 50 6.03 11.11 -16.76
N GLY A 51 5.44 12.26 -16.44
CA GLY A 51 5.67 13.52 -17.15
C GLY A 51 7.11 14.00 -17.06
N LEU A 52 7.75 13.85 -15.89
CA LEU A 52 9.14 14.24 -15.66
C LEU A 52 10.14 13.41 -16.48
N PHE A 53 9.90 12.10 -16.63
CA PHE A 53 10.63 11.28 -17.60
C PHE A 53 10.26 11.59 -19.06
N ALA A 54 9.07 12.14 -19.33
CA ALA A 54 8.66 12.57 -20.67
C ALA A 54 9.30 13.89 -21.14
N LEU A 55 9.72 14.78 -20.22
CA LEU A 55 10.36 16.05 -20.57
C LEU A 55 11.65 15.87 -21.39
N GLY A 56 12.40 14.79 -21.16
CA GLY A 56 13.60 14.46 -21.93
C GLY A 56 13.29 14.20 -23.41
N PRO A 57 12.54 13.13 -23.74
CA PRO A 57 12.18 12.82 -25.13
C PRO A 57 11.32 13.88 -25.84
N LEU A 58 10.43 14.59 -25.14
CA LEU A 58 9.47 15.52 -25.76
C LEU A 58 9.96 16.97 -25.87
N LEU A 59 10.78 17.44 -24.91
CA LEU A 59 11.20 18.85 -24.83
C LEU A 59 12.73 19.02 -24.77
N GLY A 60 13.52 17.93 -24.82
CA GLY A 60 14.97 17.97 -24.72
C GLY A 60 15.52 18.27 -23.32
N VAL A 61 14.65 18.37 -22.30
CA VAL A 61 15.03 18.72 -20.92
C VAL A 61 15.25 17.44 -20.11
N TRP A 62 16.48 16.96 -20.12
CA TRP A 62 16.90 15.70 -19.50
C TRP A 62 17.08 15.80 -17.97
N LEU A 63 16.00 16.12 -17.24
CA LEU A 63 16.04 16.21 -15.77
C LEU A 63 16.24 14.82 -15.11
N PHE A 64 15.68 13.78 -15.73
CA PHE A 64 15.93 12.38 -15.42
C PHE A 64 16.42 11.68 -16.70
N LYS A 65 17.59 11.05 -16.66
CA LYS A 65 18.10 10.17 -17.73
C LYS A 65 17.98 8.72 -17.28
N GLY A 66 17.49 7.83 -18.16
CA GLY A 66 17.32 6.41 -17.87
C GLY A 66 15.86 6.00 -17.64
N ASN A 67 15.62 5.04 -16.76
CA ASN A 67 14.31 4.48 -16.43
C ASN A 67 14.16 4.24 -14.91
N LEU A 68 13.02 3.69 -14.45
CA LEU A 68 12.85 3.38 -13.01
C LEU A 68 13.77 2.25 -12.49
N SER A 69 14.42 1.47 -13.35
CA SER A 69 15.40 0.44 -12.95
C SER A 69 16.79 1.05 -12.69
N ALA A 70 17.18 2.06 -13.46
CA ALA A 70 18.37 2.88 -13.28
C ALA A 70 18.13 4.29 -13.89
N SER A 71 18.19 5.33 -13.05
CA SER A 71 18.09 6.72 -13.51
C SER A 71 19.08 7.65 -12.81
N LEU A 72 19.55 8.64 -13.55
CA LEU A 72 20.32 9.77 -13.04
C LEU A 72 19.39 10.99 -12.96
N LEU A 73 19.17 11.49 -11.74
CA LEU A 73 18.57 12.80 -11.51
C LEU A 73 19.65 13.87 -11.67
N LEU A 74 19.43 14.82 -12.58
CA LEU A 74 20.31 15.99 -12.82
C LEU A 74 21.80 15.59 -12.98
N ASP A 75 22.08 14.46 -13.63
CA ASP A 75 23.42 13.87 -13.82
C ASP A 75 24.25 13.64 -12.53
N THR A 76 23.65 13.77 -11.36
CA THR A 76 24.37 13.87 -10.07
C THR A 76 23.88 12.90 -9.00
N ILE A 77 22.58 12.56 -8.98
CA ILE A 77 22.02 11.63 -7.99
C ILE A 77 21.58 10.34 -8.71
N PRO A 78 22.29 9.21 -8.50
CA PRO A 78 21.87 7.92 -9.04
C PRO A 78 20.71 7.35 -8.23
N PHE A 79 19.71 6.80 -8.93
CA PHE A 79 18.65 5.97 -8.37
C PHE A 79 18.63 4.64 -9.11
N ALA A 80 18.66 3.52 -8.37
CA ALA A 80 18.64 2.17 -8.93
C ALA A 80 17.58 1.31 -8.23
N ASP A 81 16.92 0.41 -8.96
CA ASP A 81 16.01 -0.60 -8.38
C ASP A 81 16.86 -1.59 -7.56
N PRO A 82 16.64 -1.68 -6.23
CA PRO A 82 17.38 -2.59 -5.37
C PRO A 82 17.32 -4.06 -5.83
N LEU A 83 16.23 -4.47 -6.49
CA LEU A 83 16.12 -5.84 -7.02
C LEU A 83 17.06 -6.07 -8.21
N VAL A 84 17.15 -5.09 -9.11
CA VAL A 84 18.03 -5.17 -10.30
C VAL A 84 19.50 -5.11 -9.88
N SER A 85 19.85 -4.24 -8.92
CA SER A 85 21.22 -4.19 -8.37
C SER A 85 21.62 -5.49 -7.65
N LEU A 86 20.68 -6.13 -6.93
CA LEU A 86 20.92 -7.46 -6.34
C LEU A 86 21.09 -8.54 -7.43
N GLN A 87 20.34 -8.49 -8.53
CA GLN A 87 20.53 -9.41 -9.65
C GLN A 87 21.88 -9.23 -10.36
N MET A 88 22.39 -8.01 -10.50
CA MET A 88 23.71 -7.75 -11.08
C MET A 88 24.83 -8.36 -10.24
N LEU A 89 24.78 -8.15 -8.92
CA LEU A 89 25.70 -8.81 -7.99
C LEU A 89 25.59 -10.34 -8.07
N ALA A 90 24.37 -10.86 -8.15
CA ALA A 90 24.13 -12.30 -8.27
C ALA A 90 24.57 -12.89 -9.63
N SER A 91 24.62 -12.11 -10.71
CA SER A 91 25.12 -12.57 -12.01
C SER A 91 26.64 -12.52 -12.15
N GLY A 92 27.38 -12.18 -11.08
CA GLY A 92 28.84 -12.07 -11.08
C GLY A 92 29.39 -10.80 -11.73
N HIS A 93 28.52 -9.90 -12.20
CA HIS A 93 28.94 -8.61 -12.73
C HIS A 93 29.21 -7.64 -11.57
N ILE A 94 30.36 -6.99 -11.57
CA ILE A 94 30.69 -5.94 -10.60
C ILE A 94 29.92 -4.67 -11.01
N PRO A 95 28.88 -4.23 -10.26
CA PRO A 95 28.18 -2.99 -10.59
C PRO A 95 29.05 -1.78 -10.29
N GLU A 96 28.89 -0.72 -11.07
CA GLU A 96 29.53 0.57 -10.77
C GLU A 96 29.15 1.07 -9.38
N LEU A 97 30.09 1.73 -8.70
CA LEU A 97 29.89 2.27 -7.35
C LEU A 97 28.67 3.23 -7.29
N ASN A 98 28.44 4.00 -8.34
CA ASN A 98 27.28 4.90 -8.47
C ASN A 98 25.94 4.13 -8.40
N LEU A 99 25.86 2.94 -9.00
CA LEU A 99 24.67 2.10 -8.97
C LEU A 99 24.42 1.52 -7.58
N LEU A 100 25.48 1.11 -6.86
CA LEU A 100 25.39 0.65 -5.48
C LEU A 100 24.96 1.77 -4.52
N ILE A 101 25.52 2.98 -4.68
CA ILE A 101 25.12 4.17 -3.92
C ILE A 101 23.64 4.47 -4.19
N GLY A 102 23.20 4.47 -5.46
CA GLY A 102 21.81 4.71 -5.82
C GLY A 102 20.85 3.68 -5.24
N ALA A 103 21.21 2.38 -5.28
CA ALA A 103 20.42 1.32 -4.65
C ALA A 103 20.34 1.51 -3.12
N ALA A 104 21.46 1.84 -2.46
CA ALA A 104 21.50 2.08 -1.02
C ALA A 104 20.64 3.29 -0.60
N LEU A 105 20.67 4.39 -1.36
CA LEU A 105 19.80 5.55 -1.14
C LEU A 105 18.32 5.20 -1.28
N VAL A 106 17.95 4.42 -2.31
CA VAL A 106 16.58 3.94 -2.51
C VAL A 106 16.13 3.01 -1.38
N ILE A 107 16.97 2.07 -0.95
CA ILE A 107 16.70 1.19 0.19
C ILE A 107 16.47 2.02 1.45
N LEU A 108 17.35 2.97 1.76
CA LEU A 108 17.26 3.83 2.94
C LEU A 108 15.96 4.66 2.93
N PHE A 109 15.64 5.30 1.80
CA PHE A 109 14.41 6.08 1.66
C PHE A 109 13.16 5.23 1.90
N TYR A 110 13.05 4.05 1.27
CA TYR A 110 11.86 3.19 1.45
C TYR A 110 11.84 2.45 2.78
N ALA A 111 12.99 2.19 3.41
CA ALA A 111 13.09 1.70 4.78
C ALA A 111 12.52 2.72 5.77
N LEU A 112 12.69 4.03 5.50
CA LEU A 112 12.11 5.11 6.31
C LEU A 112 10.64 5.39 5.96
N ALA A 113 10.26 5.38 4.67
CA ALA A 113 8.89 5.65 4.23
C ALA A 113 7.90 4.53 4.63
N GLY A 114 8.29 3.26 4.46
CA GLY A 114 7.63 2.11 5.05
C GLY A 114 6.63 1.33 4.21
N GLY A 115 6.34 0.11 4.69
CA GLY A 115 5.47 -0.83 4.00
C GLY A 115 5.84 -0.99 2.53
N ARG A 116 4.84 -1.02 1.64
CA ARG A 116 5.05 -1.03 0.18
C ARG A 116 4.69 0.31 -0.48
N VAL A 117 5.20 1.42 0.06
CA VAL A 117 4.96 2.80 -0.47
C VAL A 117 5.28 2.91 -1.96
N PHE A 118 6.43 2.40 -2.44
CA PHE A 118 6.79 2.40 -3.87
C PHE A 118 5.64 1.88 -4.75
N CYS A 119 5.01 0.77 -4.32
CA CYS A 119 3.95 0.12 -5.08
C CYS A 119 2.69 0.97 -5.22
N SER A 120 2.37 1.87 -4.27
CA SER A 120 1.14 2.66 -4.31
C SER A 120 1.33 4.12 -4.73
N TRP A 121 2.55 4.66 -4.61
CA TRP A 121 2.88 6.06 -4.90
C TRP A 121 3.70 6.28 -6.17
N VAL A 122 4.59 5.34 -6.55
CA VAL A 122 5.54 5.51 -7.66
C VAL A 122 5.26 4.54 -8.81
N CYS A 123 4.95 3.29 -8.50
CA CYS A 123 4.73 2.25 -9.49
C CYS A 123 3.55 2.59 -10.43
N PRO A 124 3.75 2.64 -11.76
CA PRO A 124 2.70 3.00 -12.71
C PRO A 124 1.72 1.84 -12.92
N VAL A 125 2.16 0.59 -12.72
CA VAL A 125 1.33 -0.62 -12.80
C VAL A 125 0.18 -0.57 -11.79
N ASN A 126 0.33 0.15 -10.66
CA ASN A 126 -0.77 0.36 -9.73
C ASN A 126 -1.95 1.12 -10.36
N LEU A 127 -1.76 1.93 -11.40
CA LEU A 127 -2.89 2.54 -12.13
C LEU A 127 -3.72 1.47 -12.85
N VAL A 128 -3.05 0.49 -13.47
CA VAL A 128 -3.68 -0.65 -14.14
C VAL A 128 -4.43 -1.51 -13.12
N THR A 129 -3.81 -1.86 -11.99
CA THR A 129 -4.42 -2.74 -10.97
C THR A 129 -5.50 -2.03 -10.14
N ASP A 130 -5.37 -0.72 -9.87
CA ASP A 130 -6.46 0.09 -9.29
C ASP A 130 -7.68 0.14 -10.24
N THR A 131 -7.46 0.22 -11.56
CA THR A 131 -8.53 0.26 -12.58
C THR A 131 -9.20 -1.10 -12.72
N ALA A 132 -8.43 -2.21 -12.75
CA ALA A 132 -8.98 -3.56 -12.73
C ALA A 132 -9.85 -3.80 -11.48
N SER A 133 -9.34 -3.43 -10.30
CA SER A 133 -10.07 -3.51 -9.02
C SER A 133 -11.35 -2.65 -9.01
N TRP A 134 -11.33 -1.44 -9.58
CA TRP A 134 -12.53 -0.61 -9.75
C TRP A 134 -13.55 -1.23 -10.71
N LEU A 135 -13.10 -1.72 -11.87
CA LEU A 135 -13.98 -2.35 -12.85
C LEU A 135 -14.60 -3.64 -12.28
N ARG A 136 -13.82 -4.44 -11.53
CA ARG A 136 -14.30 -5.65 -10.85
C ARG A 136 -15.45 -5.35 -9.88
N ARG A 137 -15.35 -4.29 -9.06
CA ARG A 137 -16.45 -3.81 -8.20
C ARG A 137 -17.66 -3.37 -9.03
N LYS A 138 -17.45 -2.56 -10.07
CA LYS A 138 -18.52 -2.06 -10.95
C LYS A 138 -19.29 -3.16 -11.68
N LEU A 139 -18.61 -4.26 -12.03
CA LEU A 139 -19.18 -5.45 -12.67
C LEU A 139 -19.74 -6.49 -11.67
N ASN A 140 -19.62 -6.26 -10.35
CA ASN A 140 -19.99 -7.21 -9.29
C ASN A 140 -19.41 -8.63 -9.49
N LEU A 141 -18.20 -8.74 -10.03
CA LEU A 141 -17.57 -10.04 -10.24
C LEU A 141 -17.31 -10.73 -8.88
N PRO A 142 -17.68 -12.02 -8.73
CA PRO A 142 -17.54 -12.73 -7.46
C PRO A 142 -16.08 -12.78 -7.02
N ARG A 143 -15.84 -12.87 -5.71
CA ARG A 143 -14.49 -13.06 -5.17
C ARG A 143 -14.08 -14.51 -5.35
N THR A 144 -13.12 -14.71 -6.24
CA THR A 144 -12.41 -15.96 -6.51
C THR A 144 -11.26 -16.14 -5.51
N SER A 145 -10.72 -17.37 -5.41
CA SER A 145 -9.76 -17.77 -4.37
C SER A 145 -8.60 -16.79 -4.17
N GLU A 146 -8.27 -16.50 -2.91
CA GLU A 146 -7.03 -15.81 -2.56
C GLU A 146 -5.83 -16.69 -2.96
N LEU A 147 -4.98 -16.18 -3.84
CA LEU A 147 -3.69 -16.82 -4.14
C LEU A 147 -2.83 -16.86 -2.87
N PRO A 148 -1.92 -17.84 -2.71
CA PRO A 148 -1.01 -17.86 -1.57
C PRO A 148 -0.07 -16.66 -1.63
N ARG A 149 -0.17 -15.75 -0.64
CA ARG A 149 0.68 -14.54 -0.52
C ARG A 149 2.17 -14.83 -0.50
N ASN A 150 2.57 -16.05 -0.14
CA ASN A 150 3.97 -16.49 -0.14
C ASN A 150 4.56 -16.64 -1.55
N LEU A 151 3.71 -16.73 -2.59
CA LEU A 151 4.16 -16.92 -3.99
C LEU A 151 5.10 -15.82 -4.47
N ARG A 152 4.89 -14.56 -4.06
CA ARG A 152 5.80 -13.44 -4.36
C ARG A 152 7.20 -13.61 -3.76
N TYR A 153 7.33 -14.33 -2.63
CA TYR A 153 8.62 -14.59 -2.00
C TYR A 153 9.32 -15.78 -2.67
N TYR A 154 8.59 -16.81 -3.10
CA TYR A 154 9.13 -17.86 -3.96
C TYR A 154 9.60 -17.30 -5.31
N LEU A 155 8.83 -16.40 -5.93
CA LEU A 155 9.21 -15.71 -7.15
C LEU A 155 10.38 -14.74 -6.93
N LEU A 156 10.47 -14.03 -5.80
CA LEU A 156 11.64 -13.23 -5.44
C LEU A 156 12.90 -14.09 -5.31
N ALA A 157 12.83 -15.23 -4.62
CA ALA A 157 13.94 -16.17 -4.52
C ALA A 157 14.36 -16.70 -5.90
N LEU A 158 13.39 -17.15 -6.72
CA LEU A 158 13.66 -17.62 -8.08
C LEU A 158 14.34 -16.54 -8.95
N VAL A 159 13.84 -15.30 -8.90
CA VAL A 159 14.37 -14.17 -9.64
C VAL A 159 15.77 -13.77 -9.17
N LEU A 160 16.14 -13.98 -7.91
CA LEU A 160 17.51 -13.78 -7.42
C LEU A 160 18.44 -14.97 -7.71
N LEU A 161 17.91 -16.20 -7.82
CA LEU A 161 18.71 -17.40 -8.07
C LEU A 161 19.04 -17.63 -9.55
N LEU A 162 18.10 -17.37 -10.48
CA LEU A 162 18.34 -17.64 -11.90
C LEU A 162 19.51 -16.83 -12.53
N PRO A 163 19.82 -15.57 -12.12
CA PRO A 163 21.00 -14.86 -12.60
C PRO A 163 22.33 -15.56 -12.26
N LEU A 164 22.43 -16.28 -11.14
CA LEU A 164 23.62 -17.08 -10.79
C LEU A 164 23.89 -18.20 -11.81
N LEU A 165 22.83 -18.74 -12.40
CA LEU A 165 22.88 -19.87 -13.34
C LEU A 165 23.00 -19.42 -14.80
N THR A 166 22.44 -18.26 -15.14
CA THR A 166 22.28 -17.79 -16.52
C THR A 166 23.14 -16.59 -16.89
N GLY A 167 23.74 -15.90 -15.92
CA GLY A 167 24.43 -14.61 -16.12
C GLY A 167 23.50 -13.45 -16.51
N ASN A 168 22.19 -13.69 -16.65
CA ASN A 168 21.23 -12.74 -17.23
C ASN A 168 20.31 -12.10 -16.19
N LEU A 169 19.99 -10.82 -16.36
CA LEU A 169 19.10 -10.06 -15.49
C LEU A 169 17.62 -10.33 -15.85
N ILE A 170 17.14 -11.53 -15.54
CA ILE A 170 15.81 -12.01 -15.95
C ILE A 170 14.66 -11.09 -15.51
N TRP A 171 14.81 -10.33 -14.42
CA TRP A 171 13.74 -9.44 -13.98
C TRP A 171 13.51 -8.29 -14.95
N GLU A 172 14.56 -7.65 -15.49
CA GLU A 172 14.42 -6.48 -16.38
C GLU A 172 13.64 -6.80 -17.66
N TRP A 173 13.64 -8.07 -18.11
CA TRP A 173 12.84 -8.56 -19.24
C TRP A 173 11.34 -8.68 -18.94
N VAL A 174 10.97 -9.03 -17.71
CA VAL A 174 9.58 -9.33 -17.30
C VAL A 174 8.97 -8.20 -16.46
N ASN A 175 9.80 -7.30 -15.93
CA ASN A 175 9.40 -6.24 -15.00
C ASN A 175 8.40 -5.28 -15.69
N PRO A 176 7.12 -5.27 -15.28
CA PRO A 176 6.12 -4.43 -15.92
C PRO A 176 6.36 -2.94 -15.65
N VAL A 177 7.16 -2.57 -14.64
CA VAL A 177 7.41 -1.17 -14.27
C VAL A 177 8.11 -0.38 -15.38
N PRO A 178 9.34 -0.72 -15.82
CA PRO A 178 10.00 -0.03 -16.92
C PRO A 178 9.31 -0.30 -18.27
N LEU A 179 8.59 -1.41 -18.42
CA LEU A 179 7.76 -1.68 -19.60
C LEU A 179 6.63 -0.66 -19.77
N VAL A 180 5.91 -0.26 -18.70
CA VAL A 180 4.93 0.84 -18.79
C VAL A 180 5.59 2.13 -19.24
N TYR A 181 6.72 2.50 -18.64
CA TYR A 181 7.44 3.73 -19.01
C TYR A 181 7.86 3.69 -20.49
N ARG A 182 8.44 2.58 -20.97
CA ARG A 182 8.83 2.44 -22.39
C ARG A 182 7.62 2.49 -23.33
N ALA A 183 6.49 1.87 -22.97
CA ALA A 183 5.27 1.89 -23.76
C ALA A 183 4.61 3.28 -23.83
N VAL A 184 4.57 4.01 -22.70
CA VAL A 184 3.95 5.34 -22.62
C VAL A 184 4.82 6.43 -23.26
N LEU A 185 6.15 6.38 -23.08
CA LEU A 185 7.06 7.44 -23.54
C LEU A 185 7.51 7.27 -24.99
N PHE A 186 7.73 6.03 -25.45
CA PHE A 186 8.24 5.74 -26.79
C PHE A 186 7.20 5.04 -27.69
N GLY A 187 5.95 4.93 -27.24
CA GLY A 187 4.88 4.29 -28.00
C GLY A 187 5.06 2.78 -28.23
N SER A 188 6.00 2.12 -27.54
CA SER A 188 6.34 0.72 -27.83
C SER A 188 5.22 -0.25 -27.43
N LEU A 189 4.62 -0.93 -28.41
CA LEU A 189 3.62 -1.97 -28.16
C LEU A 189 4.19 -3.22 -27.46
N SER A 190 5.53 -3.40 -27.45
CA SER A 190 6.18 -4.64 -26.99
C SER A 190 5.93 -5.01 -25.51
N GLY A 191 5.51 -4.05 -24.67
CA GLY A 191 5.14 -4.29 -23.27
C GLY A 191 3.62 -4.35 -23.00
N LEU A 192 2.77 -4.00 -23.97
CA LEU A 192 1.32 -3.89 -23.74
C LEU A 192 0.66 -5.23 -23.44
N TRP A 193 1.16 -6.33 -24.00
CA TRP A 193 0.61 -7.67 -23.75
C TRP A 193 0.82 -8.13 -22.30
N ILE A 194 1.94 -7.78 -21.66
CA ILE A 194 2.18 -8.04 -20.23
C ILE A 194 1.20 -7.23 -19.37
N LEU A 195 0.94 -5.97 -19.74
CA LEU A 195 0.00 -5.12 -19.01
C LEU A 195 -1.45 -5.58 -19.19
N ALA A 196 -1.82 -6.04 -20.39
CA ALA A 196 -3.09 -6.69 -20.63
C ALA A 196 -3.20 -7.98 -19.81
N ALA A 197 -2.19 -8.86 -19.81
CA ALA A 197 -2.19 -10.08 -19.00
C ALA A 197 -2.36 -9.78 -17.49
N ILE A 198 -1.65 -8.78 -16.95
CA ILE A 198 -1.80 -8.33 -15.56
C ILE A 198 -3.22 -7.78 -15.31
N PHE A 199 -3.76 -6.98 -16.22
CA PHE A 199 -5.12 -6.43 -16.09
C PHE A 199 -6.19 -7.53 -16.12
N LEU A 200 -6.10 -8.49 -17.04
CA LEU A 200 -7.02 -9.62 -17.13
C LEU A 200 -6.92 -10.53 -15.90
N LEU A 201 -5.70 -10.82 -15.42
CA LEU A 201 -5.44 -11.58 -14.20
C LEU A 201 -6.10 -10.91 -12.98
N ASP A 202 -5.91 -9.61 -12.80
CA ASP A 202 -6.47 -8.85 -11.68
C ASP A 202 -8.00 -8.69 -11.76
N LEU A 203 -8.54 -8.61 -12.98
CA LEU A 203 -9.98 -8.48 -13.24
C LEU A 203 -10.73 -9.80 -13.01
N PHE A 204 -10.26 -10.90 -13.63
CA PHE A 204 -10.96 -12.19 -13.65
C PHE A 204 -10.49 -13.16 -12.57
N ILE A 205 -9.19 -13.26 -12.29
CA ILE A 205 -8.63 -14.38 -11.50
C ILE A 205 -8.54 -14.06 -10.01
N ALA A 206 -7.99 -12.92 -9.59
CA ALA A 206 -8.04 -12.48 -8.19
C ALA A 206 -7.81 -10.97 -8.09
N GLU A 207 -8.49 -10.27 -7.17
CA GLU A 207 -8.33 -8.83 -7.02
C GLU A 207 -6.88 -8.50 -6.61
N ARG A 208 -6.15 -7.78 -7.47
CA ARG A 208 -4.72 -7.46 -7.29
C ARG A 208 -3.81 -8.69 -7.18
N ALA A 209 -4.12 -9.75 -7.92
CA ALA A 209 -3.26 -10.93 -8.06
C ALA A 209 -1.79 -10.56 -8.26
N TRP A 210 -1.48 -9.67 -9.21
CA TRP A 210 -0.10 -9.32 -9.53
C TRP A 210 0.61 -8.61 -8.37
N CYS A 211 0.10 -7.44 -7.94
CA CYS A 211 0.75 -6.62 -6.92
C CYS A 211 0.70 -7.22 -5.51
N GLY A 212 -0.32 -8.02 -5.19
CA GLY A 212 -0.45 -8.68 -3.88
C GLY A 212 0.39 -9.95 -3.75
N HIS A 213 0.38 -10.79 -4.79
CA HIS A 213 0.74 -12.21 -4.68
C HIS A 213 1.87 -12.67 -5.62
N LEU A 214 2.18 -11.96 -6.70
CA LEU A 214 3.19 -12.39 -7.68
C LEU A 214 4.44 -11.49 -7.73
N CYS A 215 4.27 -10.17 -7.62
CA CYS A 215 5.33 -9.20 -7.92
C CYS A 215 6.56 -9.31 -6.97
N PRO A 216 7.76 -9.70 -7.49
CA PRO A 216 9.01 -9.78 -6.73
C PRO A 216 9.47 -8.43 -6.18
N THR A 217 9.39 -7.35 -6.97
CA THR A 217 9.67 -5.98 -6.52
C THR A 217 8.78 -5.60 -5.33
N GLY A 218 7.50 -5.98 -5.36
CA GLY A 218 6.58 -5.78 -4.24
C GLY A 218 6.96 -6.59 -3.00
N ALA A 219 7.50 -7.80 -3.16
CA ALA A 219 8.03 -8.60 -2.06
C ALA A 219 9.25 -7.93 -1.42
N LEU A 220 10.22 -7.47 -2.22
CA LEU A 220 11.44 -6.82 -1.75
C LEU A 220 11.14 -5.51 -1.01
N PHE A 221 10.31 -4.63 -1.57
CA PHE A 221 9.93 -3.39 -0.87
C PHE A 221 9.14 -3.67 0.43
N GLY A 222 8.37 -4.77 0.49
CA GLY A 222 7.70 -5.19 1.73
C GLY A 222 8.69 -5.60 2.83
N LEU A 223 9.82 -6.22 2.48
CA LEU A 223 10.89 -6.55 3.41
C LEU A 223 11.61 -5.27 3.90
N ILE A 224 12.01 -4.40 2.96
CA ILE A 224 12.67 -3.12 3.24
C ILE A 224 11.81 -2.23 4.16
N GLY A 225 10.53 -2.04 3.80
CA GLY A 225 9.60 -1.17 4.53
C GLY A 225 9.09 -1.73 5.88
N LYS A 226 9.56 -2.90 6.31
CA LYS A 226 9.22 -3.49 7.62
C LYS A 226 9.62 -2.56 8.77
N TRP A 227 10.84 -2.04 8.73
CA TRP A 227 11.48 -1.28 9.82
C TRP A 227 11.03 0.19 9.97
N SER A 228 10.20 0.70 9.06
CA SER A 228 9.86 2.12 9.02
C SER A 228 9.24 2.69 10.30
N PRO A 229 9.63 3.92 10.69
CA PRO A 229 8.97 4.68 11.75
C PRO A 229 7.60 5.22 11.36
N ILE A 230 7.23 5.29 10.09
CA ILE A 230 5.94 5.82 9.62
C ILE A 230 4.98 4.64 9.38
N LYS A 231 3.84 4.63 10.07
CA LYS A 231 2.78 3.62 9.89
C LYS A 231 1.40 4.29 9.93
N ILE A 232 0.39 3.58 9.44
CA ILE A 232 -1.02 3.97 9.61
C ILE A 232 -1.54 3.33 10.90
N VAL A 233 -2.26 4.11 11.70
CA VAL A 233 -2.75 3.73 13.03
C VAL A 233 -4.25 4.00 13.14
N ALA A 234 -5.00 3.02 13.63
CA ALA A 234 -6.41 3.12 13.97
C ALA A 234 -6.60 3.82 15.33
N SER A 235 -6.17 5.08 15.41
CA SER A 235 -6.10 5.86 16.66
C SER A 235 -7.42 6.05 17.41
N LYS A 236 -8.57 5.96 16.72
CA LYS A 236 -9.92 6.06 17.31
C LYS A 236 -10.76 4.81 17.03
N ALA A 237 -10.19 3.62 17.22
CA ALA A 237 -10.89 2.36 16.95
C ALA A 237 -12.24 2.21 17.70
N SER A 238 -12.40 2.84 18.87
CA SER A 238 -13.64 2.89 19.64
C SER A 238 -14.79 3.65 18.97
N VAL A 239 -14.51 4.54 18.02
CA VAL A 239 -15.51 5.33 17.25
C VAL A 239 -15.83 4.64 15.91
N CYS A 240 -15.36 3.41 15.69
CA CYS A 240 -15.64 2.66 14.47
C CYS A 240 -17.08 2.14 14.44
N ASP A 241 -17.89 2.67 13.52
CA ASP A 241 -19.27 2.24 13.23
C ASP A 241 -19.38 0.88 12.50
N ASN A 242 -18.25 0.30 12.08
CA ASN A 242 -18.17 -0.93 11.29
C ASN A 242 -18.86 -0.86 9.91
N CYS A 243 -18.88 0.31 9.26
CA CYS A 243 -19.37 0.49 7.87
C CYS A 243 -18.72 -0.44 6.81
N MET A 244 -17.50 -0.94 7.08
CA MET A 244 -16.69 -1.79 6.18
C MET A 244 -16.13 -1.13 4.90
N ASP A 245 -16.37 0.17 4.66
CA ASP A 245 -15.85 0.92 3.49
C ASP A 245 -14.32 0.81 3.37
N CYS A 246 -13.61 0.92 4.50
CA CYS A 246 -12.15 0.77 4.56
C CYS A 246 -11.68 -0.63 4.10
N PHE A 247 -12.46 -1.70 4.36
CA PHE A 247 -12.20 -3.02 3.82
C PHE A 247 -12.58 -3.14 2.34
N ALA A 248 -13.61 -2.45 1.85
CA ALA A 248 -13.97 -2.46 0.43
C ALA A 248 -12.81 -1.92 -0.44
N VAL A 249 -12.24 -0.77 -0.07
CA VAL A 249 -11.24 -0.04 -0.88
C VAL A 249 -9.78 -0.43 -0.65
N CYS A 250 -9.45 -1.08 0.47
CA CYS A 250 -8.07 -1.42 0.83
C CYS A 250 -7.50 -2.52 -0.10
N PRO A 251 -6.30 -2.32 -0.68
CA PRO A 251 -5.61 -3.34 -1.47
C PRO A 251 -5.30 -4.64 -0.70
N GLU A 252 -5.08 -4.55 0.60
CA GLU A 252 -4.58 -5.63 1.46
C GLU A 252 -5.46 -5.72 2.73
N ARG A 253 -6.70 -6.16 2.54
CA ARG A 253 -7.78 -6.12 3.54
C ARG A 253 -7.40 -6.75 4.89
N GLN A 254 -6.58 -7.81 4.85
CA GLN A 254 -6.12 -8.56 6.02
C GLN A 254 -5.31 -7.70 7.01
N VAL A 255 -4.71 -6.58 6.58
CA VAL A 255 -3.90 -5.73 7.47
C VAL A 255 -4.76 -4.86 8.41
N LEU A 256 -6.04 -4.67 8.11
CA LEU A 256 -6.95 -3.80 8.88
C LEU A 256 -7.54 -4.51 10.11
N LYS A 257 -7.88 -5.80 10.00
CA LYS A 257 -8.54 -6.55 11.09
C LYS A 257 -7.71 -6.58 12.39
N PRO A 258 -6.38 -6.82 12.37
CA PRO A 258 -5.56 -6.76 13.57
C PRO A 258 -5.47 -5.37 14.21
N ALA A 259 -5.49 -4.30 13.40
CA ALA A 259 -5.40 -2.93 13.92
C ALA A 259 -6.74 -2.39 14.50
N LEU A 260 -7.88 -2.94 14.07
CA LEU A 260 -9.21 -2.55 14.57
C LEU A 260 -9.68 -3.40 15.77
N LYS A 261 -9.30 -4.68 15.83
CA LYS A 261 -9.79 -5.64 16.85
C LYS A 261 -8.68 -6.29 17.70
N GLY A 262 -7.42 -6.03 17.39
CA GLY A 262 -6.28 -6.55 18.15
C GLY A 262 -5.80 -5.59 19.23
N PRO A 263 -4.83 -6.01 20.07
CA PRO A 263 -4.32 -5.23 21.19
C PRO A 263 -3.46 -4.02 20.77
N ASN A 264 -3.12 -3.88 19.47
CA ASN A 264 -2.26 -2.83 18.96
C ASN A 264 -2.96 -2.11 17.79
N PRO A 265 -3.24 -0.79 17.89
CA PRO A 265 -3.92 -0.05 16.83
C PRO A 265 -3.03 0.25 15.61
N VAL A 266 -1.74 -0.09 15.64
CA VAL A 266 -0.79 0.14 14.55
C VAL A 266 -0.90 -0.97 13.49
N ILE A 267 -1.06 -0.59 12.22
CA ILE A 267 -0.95 -1.51 11.09
C ILE A 267 0.53 -1.87 10.88
N SER A 268 0.97 -2.91 11.58
CA SER A 268 2.36 -3.37 11.59
C SER A 268 2.74 -4.30 10.43
N ASN A 269 1.76 -4.93 9.76
CA ASN A 269 2.01 -5.90 8.70
C ASN A 269 2.72 -5.24 7.47
N PRO A 270 3.87 -5.76 7.01
CA PRO A 270 4.60 -5.24 5.84
C PRO A 270 3.82 -5.28 4.52
N ASP A 271 2.75 -6.07 4.42
CA ASP A 271 1.82 -6.05 3.28
C ASP A 271 1.25 -4.66 3.00
N CYS A 272 1.06 -3.84 4.05
CA CYS A 272 0.43 -2.53 3.93
C CYS A 272 1.17 -1.64 2.92
N THR A 273 0.49 -1.26 1.83
CA THR A 273 1.04 -0.41 0.78
C THR A 273 1.09 1.08 1.14
N GLN A 274 0.64 1.45 2.34
CA GLN A 274 0.50 2.82 2.83
C GLN A 274 -0.11 3.78 1.79
N CYS A 275 -1.18 3.34 1.13
CA CYS A 275 -1.83 4.08 0.05
C CYS A 275 -2.82 5.17 0.53
N GLY A 276 -2.98 5.36 1.84
CA GLY A 276 -3.90 6.34 2.44
C GLY A 276 -5.41 6.11 2.25
N ARG A 277 -5.82 5.15 1.40
CA ARG A 277 -7.24 4.90 1.06
C ARG A 277 -8.17 4.67 2.26
N CYS A 278 -7.68 4.02 3.33
CA CYS A 278 -8.48 3.82 4.55
C CYS A 278 -8.71 5.11 5.35
N ILE A 279 -7.90 6.15 5.13
CA ILE A 279 -8.07 7.48 5.70
C ILE A 279 -9.06 8.28 4.84
N ASP A 280 -8.92 8.20 3.50
CA ASP A 280 -9.84 8.84 2.54
C ASP A 280 -11.31 8.43 2.78
N VAL A 281 -11.61 7.15 3.02
CA VAL A 281 -13.01 6.67 3.13
C VAL A 281 -13.58 6.62 4.55
N CYS A 282 -12.83 6.98 5.58
CA CYS A 282 -13.31 6.84 6.96
C CYS A 282 -13.91 8.15 7.48
N ALA A 283 -15.24 8.27 7.40
CA ALA A 283 -15.98 9.43 7.92
C ALA A 283 -15.63 9.74 9.39
N GLN A 284 -15.57 8.71 10.25
CA GLN A 284 -15.21 8.81 11.66
C GLN A 284 -13.73 9.14 11.95
N ARG A 285 -12.90 9.30 10.90
CA ARG A 285 -11.46 9.62 10.98
C ARG A 285 -10.67 8.70 11.92
N VAL A 286 -11.00 7.40 11.92
CA VAL A 286 -10.38 6.36 12.77
C VAL A 286 -8.89 6.20 12.46
N PHE A 287 -8.53 6.25 11.17
CA PHE A 287 -7.18 6.04 10.68
C PHE A 287 -6.42 7.35 10.50
N ARG A 288 -5.14 7.37 10.90
CA ARG A 288 -4.18 8.45 10.61
C ARG A 288 -2.79 7.91 10.31
N TYR A 289 -1.96 8.68 9.61
CA TYR A 289 -0.52 8.45 9.62
C TYR A 289 0.03 8.88 10.98
N GLN A 290 0.96 8.09 11.52
CA GLN A 290 1.64 8.39 12.77
C GLN A 290 3.10 7.96 12.65
N THR A 291 4.01 8.80 13.13
CA THR A 291 5.42 8.44 13.26
C THR A 291 5.66 7.78 14.62
N ARG A 292 6.65 6.89 14.69
CA ARG A 292 7.09 6.24 15.94
C ARG A 292 7.50 7.27 16.99
N PHE A 293 8.02 8.43 16.59
CA PHE A 293 8.39 9.54 17.47
C PHE A 293 7.15 10.27 18.04
N THR A 294 6.11 10.46 17.22
CA THR A 294 4.84 11.06 17.66
C THR A 294 4.05 10.13 18.60
N ALA A 295 4.26 8.81 18.53
CA ALA A 295 3.63 7.85 19.44
C ALA A 295 4.04 8.06 20.91
N THR A 296 5.30 8.45 21.17
CA THR A 296 5.78 8.76 22.51
C THR A 296 5.03 9.95 23.12
N GLN A 297 4.87 11.06 22.38
CA GLN A 297 4.18 12.25 22.87
C GLN A 297 2.69 12.01 23.19
N ALA A 298 2.01 11.17 22.40
CA ALA A 298 0.60 10.84 22.63
C ALA A 298 0.36 10.03 23.92
N GLN A 299 1.39 9.34 24.45
CA GLN A 299 1.31 8.61 25.72
C GLN A 299 1.67 9.52 26.92
N LEU A 300 2.65 10.43 26.75
CA LEU A 300 2.99 11.46 27.74
C LEU A 300 1.81 12.39 28.04
N SER A 301 1.06 12.82 27.01
CA SER A 301 -0.15 13.63 27.21
C SER A 301 -1.31 12.91 27.90
N THR A 302 -1.24 11.59 28.10
CA THR A 302 -2.21 10.81 28.88
C THR A 302 -1.71 10.44 30.28
N SER A 303 -0.40 10.48 30.55
CA SER A 303 0.12 10.33 31.91
C SER A 303 -0.09 11.61 32.73
N ASP A 304 0.14 12.78 32.13
CA ASP A 304 0.05 14.08 32.82
C ASP A 304 -1.37 14.45 33.25
N SER A 305 -2.40 13.78 32.73
CA SER A 305 -3.80 13.96 33.16
C SER A 305 -4.21 13.07 34.34
N THR A 306 -3.30 12.29 34.93
CA THR A 306 -3.62 11.31 35.98
C THR A 306 -2.85 11.52 37.30
N ASP A 307 -2.14 12.64 37.45
CA ASP A 307 -1.38 12.92 38.68
C ASP A 307 -1.47 14.40 39.13
N CYS A 308 -2.64 14.78 39.65
CA CYS A 308 -2.84 16.02 40.39
C CYS A 308 -4.14 16.00 41.24
N GLN A 309 -4.27 15.06 42.19
CA GLN A 309 -5.11 15.28 43.38
C GLN A 309 -4.87 14.27 44.52
N SER A 310 -4.01 14.67 45.46
CA SER A 310 -3.99 14.26 46.87
C SER A 310 -3.21 15.33 47.67
N PRO A 311 -3.26 15.42 49.02
CA PRO A 311 -4.06 14.66 49.99
C PRO A 311 -4.78 15.53 51.08
N SER A 312 -5.45 14.86 52.04
CA SER A 312 -5.92 15.37 53.37
C SER A 312 -7.11 16.35 53.36
N THR A 313 -8.06 16.39 54.31
CA THR A 313 -8.40 15.55 55.51
C THR A 313 -9.88 15.05 55.36
N THR A 314 -10.65 14.47 56.30
CA THR A 314 -10.57 14.24 57.78
C THR A 314 -11.38 12.99 58.18
N SER A 315 -11.28 12.58 59.46
CA SER A 315 -12.11 11.55 60.16
C SER A 315 -13.34 12.23 60.85
N PRO A 316 -14.36 11.54 61.46
CA PRO A 316 -14.36 10.13 61.87
C PRO A 316 -15.70 9.34 61.88
N ILE A 317 -15.62 8.08 62.36
CA ILE A 317 -16.70 7.18 62.86
C ILE A 317 -17.71 6.63 61.82
N ARG A 318 -17.56 5.34 61.46
CA ARG A 318 -18.38 4.27 62.06
C ARG A 318 -17.74 2.88 61.92
N GLN A 319 -17.82 2.10 62.99
CA GLN A 319 -17.39 0.70 63.04
C GLN A 319 -18.43 -0.21 62.35
N HIS A 320 -18.00 -1.29 61.68
CA HIS A 320 -18.17 -2.69 62.18
C HIS A 320 -18.00 -3.79 61.09
N ILE A 321 -17.36 -4.90 61.53
CA ILE A 321 -17.52 -6.30 61.03
C ILE A 321 -16.87 -6.65 59.66
N ALA A 322 -15.69 -7.26 59.76
CA ALA A 322 -15.33 -8.49 59.03
C ALA A 322 -15.79 -9.71 59.88
N PRO A 323 -15.97 -10.95 59.39
CA PRO A 323 -15.11 -11.71 58.46
C PRO A 323 -15.91 -12.26 57.24
N LYS A 324 -15.47 -13.18 56.38
CA LYS A 324 -14.53 -14.32 56.49
C LYS A 324 -14.12 -14.83 55.09
N ALA A 325 -13.05 -15.62 55.00
CA ALA A 325 -12.61 -16.30 53.78
C ALA A 325 -13.22 -17.71 53.63
N GLU A 326 -13.55 -18.09 52.40
CA GLU A 326 -13.76 -19.45 51.86
C GLU A 326 -13.72 -19.26 50.32
N LYS A 327 -12.84 -19.82 49.47
CA LYS A 327 -12.24 -21.15 49.30
C LYS A 327 -13.21 -22.22 48.74
N ASP A 328 -12.74 -22.88 47.69
CA ASP A 328 -13.23 -24.13 47.06
C ASP A 328 -14.57 -24.10 46.30
N GLN A 329 -14.51 -23.96 44.96
CA GLN A 329 -14.83 -25.03 43.98
C GLN A 329 -14.43 -24.65 42.54
#